data_AF-A0A7K3R8R2-F1
#
_entry.id   AF-A0A7K3R8R2-F1
#
_cell.length_a   1.000
_cell.length_b   1.000
_cell.length_c   1.000
_cell.angle_alpha   90.00
_cell.angle_beta   90.00
_cell.angle_gamma   90.00
#
_symmetry.space_group_name_H-M   'P 1'
#
loop_
_entity.id
_entity.type
_entity.pdbx_description
1 polymer ?
#
loop_
_entity_poly.entity_id
_entity_poly.type
_entity_poly.pdbx_seq_one_letter_code
_entity_poly.pdbx_strand_id
1 'polypeptide(L)'
;MTTLTVLGVLTGAALAGCGGTSPAPAPTAGASTSGASAPAAPKKPPTMAPGPAGRTPVFERRPTAGGAADRSAEKVVALTFDADMTADQGPRAASGERFDNPELVALLRRLKVPSTVFMTGRWAEEYPAQAKAIGTDPMFEIANHSYSHYAFSSPCYGLPVVGRAAMARELERAFSAFRKAGARNVVPYFRFPGGCYDDTALRALAPANVTAVQWDVVSGDAFATDADAVAEQVLDGVRPGSLVVMHCTRSAAPATEAAVRRIVPELRERGYRFVKVSELMEEESSGELRK
;
A
#
# COMPACT_ATOMS: atom_id res chain seq x y z
N MET A 1 42.30 43.27 10.32
CA MET A 1 43.18 43.88 9.29
C MET A 1 43.69 42.79 8.36
N THR A 2 44.13 43.15 7.17
CA THR A 2 44.32 42.24 6.03
C THR A 2 45.59 41.38 6.15
N THR A 3 45.48 40.10 5.79
CA THR A 3 46.61 39.32 5.24
C THR A 3 46.10 38.49 4.07
N LEU A 4 46.63 38.72 2.88
CA LEU A 4 46.31 37.99 1.65
C LEU A 4 47.63 37.42 1.12
N THR A 5 47.71 36.11 0.89
CA THR A 5 48.95 35.44 0.44
C THR A 5 48.71 34.80 -0.92
N VAL A 6 49.55 35.14 -1.90
CA VAL A 6 49.47 34.66 -3.28
C VAL A 6 50.58 33.64 -3.54
N LEU A 7 50.23 32.53 -4.16
CA LEU A 7 51.14 31.56 -4.78
C LEU A 7 50.38 30.88 -5.92
N GLY A 8 50.95 30.58 -7.09
CA GLY A 8 52.32 30.80 -7.55
C GLY A 8 52.69 29.71 -8.55
N VAL A 9 52.36 29.92 -9.83
CA VAL A 9 52.54 28.90 -10.89
C VAL A 9 53.99 28.88 -11.38
N LEU A 10 54.57 27.68 -11.53
CA LEU A 10 55.86 27.43 -12.18
C LEU A 10 55.79 26.18 -13.07
N THR A 11 56.58 26.17 -14.14
CA THR A 11 56.50 25.19 -15.24
C THR A 11 57.89 24.80 -15.78
N GLY A 12 58.01 23.57 -16.30
CA GLY A 12 59.25 23.00 -16.87
C GLY A 12 59.69 21.75 -16.08
N ALA A 13 59.82 20.53 -16.61
CA ALA A 13 60.55 20.04 -17.81
C ALA A 13 62.08 19.98 -17.58
N ALA A 14 62.81 18.89 -17.84
CA ALA A 14 62.48 17.57 -18.43
C ALA A 14 63.26 16.45 -17.68
N LEU A 15 63.81 15.33 -18.20
CA LEU A 15 64.03 14.76 -19.56
C LEU A 15 64.37 13.24 -19.43
N ALA A 16 64.46 12.55 -20.58
CA ALA A 16 65.15 11.26 -20.86
C ALA A 16 64.49 9.92 -20.42
N GLY A 17 64.54 8.95 -21.34
CA GLY A 17 64.10 7.56 -21.17
C GLY A 17 63.88 6.86 -22.52
N CYS A 18 64.83 6.03 -22.97
CA CYS A 18 64.79 5.39 -24.29
C CYS A 18 64.31 3.92 -24.21
N GLY A 19 63.54 3.49 -25.20
CA GLY A 19 63.16 2.08 -25.39
C GLY A 19 61.97 1.95 -26.35
N GLY A 20 62.08 1.15 -27.39
CA GLY A 20 60.97 0.86 -28.31
C GLY A 20 60.78 -0.64 -28.47
N THR A 21 59.65 -1.07 -29.06
CA THR A 21 59.48 -2.28 -29.91
C THR A 21 58.01 -2.41 -30.34
N SER A 22 57.80 -2.75 -31.62
CA SER A 22 56.54 -3.20 -32.27
C SER A 22 55.32 -2.26 -32.30
N PRO A 23 54.52 -2.29 -33.40
CA PRO A 23 53.22 -1.65 -33.47
C PRO A 23 52.15 -2.48 -32.75
N ALA A 24 51.27 -1.82 -32.00
CA ALA A 24 50.08 -2.47 -31.41
C ALA A 24 48.97 -2.66 -32.48
N PRO A 25 48.23 -3.78 -32.46
CA PRO A 25 47.03 -3.92 -33.27
C PRO A 25 45.94 -2.97 -32.76
N ALA A 26 45.13 -2.43 -33.67
CA ALA A 26 44.02 -1.55 -33.31
C ALA A 26 42.96 -2.31 -32.49
N PRO A 27 42.38 -1.72 -31.43
CA PRO A 27 41.30 -2.35 -30.70
C PRO A 27 40.05 -2.40 -31.59
N THR A 28 39.63 -3.61 -31.96
CA THR A 28 38.31 -3.82 -32.55
C THR A 28 37.24 -3.40 -31.55
N ALA A 29 36.37 -2.47 -31.96
CA ALA A 29 35.27 -1.99 -31.12
C ALA A 29 34.23 -3.10 -30.94
N GLY A 30 34.46 -3.97 -29.96
CA GLY A 30 33.50 -4.97 -29.50
C GLY A 30 32.29 -4.28 -28.88
N ALA A 31 31.33 -3.88 -29.71
CA ALA A 31 30.07 -3.29 -29.30
C ALA A 31 29.22 -4.36 -28.60
N SER A 32 29.54 -4.62 -27.33
CA SER A 32 28.74 -5.44 -26.43
C SER A 32 27.44 -4.70 -26.12
N THR A 33 26.46 -4.88 -27.00
CA THR A 33 25.06 -4.50 -26.80
C THR A 33 24.48 -5.35 -25.69
N SER A 34 24.81 -5.00 -24.44
CA SER A 34 24.11 -5.48 -23.27
C SER A 34 22.64 -5.15 -23.44
N GLY A 35 21.83 -6.18 -23.65
CA GLY A 35 20.38 -6.07 -23.78
C GLY A 35 19.78 -5.66 -22.45
N ALA A 36 19.86 -4.36 -22.13
CA ALA A 36 19.15 -3.76 -21.03
C ALA A 36 17.65 -4.01 -21.26
N SER A 37 17.12 -5.04 -20.60
CA SER A 37 15.74 -5.45 -20.75
C SER A 37 14.86 -4.26 -20.39
N ALA A 38 14.08 -3.77 -21.35
CA ALA A 38 13.24 -2.60 -21.14
C ALA A 38 12.32 -2.88 -19.95
N PRO A 39 12.13 -1.91 -19.02
CA PRO A 39 11.30 -2.12 -17.85
C PRO A 39 9.91 -2.55 -18.33
N ALA A 40 9.48 -3.73 -17.89
CA ALA A 40 8.22 -4.31 -18.32
C ALA A 40 7.08 -3.31 -18.05
N ALA A 41 6.20 -3.14 -19.04
CA ALA A 41 5.04 -2.27 -18.87
C ALA A 41 4.27 -2.70 -17.60
N PRO A 42 3.85 -1.76 -16.74
CA PRO A 42 3.22 -2.10 -15.48
C PRO A 42 1.99 -2.96 -15.75
N LYS A 43 2.01 -4.21 -15.24
CA LYS A 43 0.86 -5.10 -15.30
C LYS A 43 -0.35 -4.37 -14.70
N LYS A 44 -1.51 -4.50 -15.32
CA LYS A 44 -2.77 -4.11 -14.67
C LYS A 44 -2.91 -4.94 -13.39
N PRO A 45 -3.18 -4.34 -12.21
CA PRO A 45 -3.43 -5.08 -10.98
C PRO A 45 -4.51 -6.16 -11.20
N PRO A 46 -4.35 -7.36 -10.62
CA PRO A 46 -5.33 -8.44 -10.77
C PRO A 46 -6.68 -8.02 -10.21
N THR A 47 -7.75 -8.56 -10.76
CA THR A 47 -9.13 -8.41 -10.23
C THR A 47 -9.80 -9.77 -10.29
N MET A 48 -10.56 -10.12 -9.25
CA MET A 48 -11.37 -11.33 -9.27
C MET A 48 -12.46 -11.23 -10.35
N ALA A 49 -12.85 -12.38 -10.91
CA ALA A 49 -14.01 -12.45 -11.79
C ALA A 49 -15.31 -12.12 -11.01
N PRO A 50 -16.39 -11.64 -11.67
CA PRO A 50 -17.65 -11.33 -11.01
C PRO A 50 -18.19 -12.49 -10.17
N GLY A 51 -18.70 -12.18 -8.98
CA GLY A 51 -19.26 -13.15 -8.06
C GLY A 51 -20.63 -13.69 -8.49
N PRO A 52 -21.14 -14.74 -7.82
CA PRO A 52 -22.41 -15.38 -8.15
C PRO A 52 -23.57 -14.38 -8.32
N ALA A 53 -24.39 -14.59 -9.35
CA ALA A 53 -25.47 -13.68 -9.76
C ALA A 53 -25.00 -12.23 -10.05
N GLY A 54 -23.79 -12.05 -10.58
CA GLY A 54 -23.27 -10.75 -11.03
C GLY A 54 -22.92 -9.78 -9.91
N ARG A 55 -22.53 -10.30 -8.73
CA ARG A 55 -22.14 -9.50 -7.56
C ARG A 55 -20.69 -9.04 -7.68
N THR A 56 -20.33 -7.95 -7.01
CA THR A 56 -18.93 -7.63 -6.68
C THR A 56 -18.29 -8.83 -5.97
N PRO A 57 -17.16 -9.37 -6.45
CA PRO A 57 -16.44 -10.44 -5.77
C PRO A 57 -15.75 -9.89 -4.51
N VAL A 58 -15.63 -10.74 -3.48
CA VAL A 58 -14.94 -10.42 -2.22
C VAL A 58 -13.67 -11.26 -2.12
N PHE A 59 -12.55 -10.61 -1.80
CA PHE A 59 -11.26 -11.21 -1.50
C PHE A 59 -11.02 -11.17 0.01
N GLU A 60 -10.80 -12.36 0.57
CA GLU A 60 -10.49 -12.68 1.96
C GLU A 60 -9.47 -13.82 1.93
N ARG A 61 -8.56 -13.92 2.92
CA ARG A 61 -7.61 -15.04 2.94
C ARG A 61 -8.38 -16.35 3.06
N ARG A 62 -8.35 -17.16 2.00
CA ARG A 62 -8.97 -18.48 2.00
C ARG A 62 -8.28 -19.37 3.05
N PRO A 63 -9.01 -20.12 3.89
CA PRO A 63 -8.44 -21.24 4.62
C PRO A 63 -7.81 -22.24 3.64
N THR A 64 -6.56 -22.64 3.85
CA THR A 64 -5.91 -23.63 3.01
C THR A 64 -6.66 -24.96 3.11
N ALA A 65 -7.22 -25.42 1.98
CA ALA A 65 -7.97 -26.67 1.90
C ALA A 65 -7.09 -27.82 2.39
N GLY A 66 -7.51 -28.46 3.50
CA GLY A 66 -6.73 -29.49 4.20
C GLY A 66 -6.43 -29.18 5.68
N GLY A 67 -6.59 -27.93 6.14
CA GLY A 67 -6.52 -27.55 7.57
C GLY A 67 -5.11 -27.57 8.20
N ALA A 68 -4.18 -28.35 7.66
CA ALA A 68 -2.76 -28.13 7.85
C ALA A 68 -2.37 -26.76 7.26
N ALA A 69 -1.54 -26.00 7.98
CA ALA A 69 -0.77 -24.94 7.36
C ALA A 69 0.17 -25.59 6.33
N ASP A 70 -0.07 -25.31 5.04
CA ASP A 70 0.73 -25.83 3.95
C ASP A 70 2.17 -25.32 4.12
N ARG A 71 3.09 -26.20 4.54
CA ARG A 71 4.48 -25.83 4.83
C ARG A 71 5.28 -25.44 3.57
N SER A 72 4.68 -25.59 2.38
CA SER A 72 5.23 -25.15 1.11
C SER A 72 4.66 -23.80 0.63
N ALA A 73 3.60 -23.29 1.26
CA ALA A 73 3.08 -21.96 0.97
C ALA A 73 4.08 -20.90 1.43
N GLU A 74 4.38 -19.92 0.57
CA GLU A 74 5.27 -18.83 0.96
C GLU A 74 4.65 -18.00 2.09
N LYS A 75 5.47 -17.62 3.08
CA LYS A 75 5.08 -16.75 4.18
C LYS A 75 4.92 -15.30 3.71
N VAL A 76 3.95 -15.03 2.86
CA VAL A 76 3.54 -13.66 2.51
C VAL A 76 2.52 -13.12 3.51
N VAL A 77 2.52 -11.82 3.77
CA VAL A 77 1.52 -11.12 4.58
C VAL A 77 1.31 -9.70 4.04
N ALA A 78 0.05 -9.28 3.94
CA ALA A 78 -0.33 -7.94 3.50
C ALA A 78 -0.78 -7.10 4.70
N LEU A 79 0.01 -6.08 5.06
CA LEU A 79 -0.47 -5.03 5.95
C LEU A 79 -1.28 -4.03 5.11
N THR A 80 -2.52 -3.79 5.53
CA THR A 80 -3.45 -2.87 4.85
C THR A 80 -3.89 -1.79 5.83
N PHE A 81 -3.96 -0.56 5.36
CA PHE A 81 -4.21 0.62 6.19
C PHE A 81 -5.41 1.41 5.68
N ASP A 82 -6.44 1.53 6.50
CA ASP A 82 -7.66 2.28 6.16
C ASP A 82 -7.44 3.76 6.54
N ALA A 83 -7.67 4.66 5.58
CA ALA A 83 -7.40 6.10 5.69
C ALA A 83 -8.73 6.87 5.81
N ASP A 84 -9.25 6.84 7.02
CA ASP A 84 -10.62 7.19 7.36
C ASP A 84 -10.76 8.68 7.63
N MET A 85 -11.75 9.28 6.97
CA MET A 85 -12.35 10.53 7.40
C MET A 85 -13.83 10.50 6.99
N THR A 86 -14.75 10.63 7.95
CA THR A 86 -16.18 10.69 7.62
C THR A 86 -16.53 12.04 7.01
N ALA A 87 -17.57 12.07 6.15
CA ALA A 87 -17.91 13.29 5.39
C ALA A 87 -18.23 14.52 6.27
N ASP A 88 -18.63 14.31 7.52
CA ASP A 88 -18.96 15.30 8.54
C ASP A 88 -17.77 15.73 9.43
N GLN A 89 -16.60 15.09 9.34
CA GLN A 89 -15.41 15.43 10.13
C GLN A 89 -14.66 16.69 9.68
N GLY A 90 -15.07 17.34 8.58
CA GLY A 90 -14.45 18.56 8.06
C GLY A 90 -14.23 19.68 9.10
N PRO A 91 -15.22 20.03 9.95
CA PRO A 91 -15.04 21.01 11.03
C PRO A 91 -14.03 20.58 12.10
N ARG A 92 -13.89 19.27 12.36
CA ARG A 92 -12.89 18.75 13.30
C ARG A 92 -11.47 18.92 12.73
N ALA A 93 -11.27 18.59 11.46
CA ALA A 93 -10.00 18.85 10.77
C ALA A 93 -9.66 20.34 10.74
N ALA A 94 -10.64 21.20 10.44
CA ALA A 94 -10.48 22.66 10.48
C ALA A 94 -10.15 23.21 11.88
N SER A 95 -10.56 22.54 12.95
CA SER A 95 -10.15 22.86 14.33
C SER A 95 -8.76 22.33 14.73
N GLY A 96 -8.06 21.64 13.81
CA GLY A 96 -6.70 21.12 14.01
C GLY A 96 -6.61 19.63 14.29
N GLU A 97 -7.72 18.88 14.29
CA GLU A 97 -7.67 17.42 14.43
C GLU A 97 -6.99 16.76 13.21
N ARG A 98 -6.18 15.73 13.46
CA ARG A 98 -5.36 15.06 12.44
C ARG A 98 -5.87 13.67 12.15
N PHE A 99 -6.57 13.53 11.04
CA PHE A 99 -7.00 12.25 10.47
C PHE A 99 -5.89 11.64 9.59
N ASP A 100 -4.71 12.26 9.49
CA ASP A 100 -3.54 11.77 8.78
C ASP A 100 -2.42 11.31 9.72
N ASN A 101 -1.72 10.22 9.35
CA ASN A 101 -0.54 9.71 10.06
C ASN A 101 0.70 9.67 9.14
N PRO A 102 1.32 10.83 8.85
CA PRO A 102 2.51 10.89 7.99
C PRO A 102 3.73 10.21 8.62
N GLU A 103 3.82 10.11 9.95
CA GLU A 103 4.89 9.41 10.65
C GLU A 103 4.86 7.89 10.42
N LEU A 104 3.67 7.27 10.39
CA LEU A 104 3.45 5.87 9.97
C LEU A 104 3.82 5.64 8.50
N VAL A 105 3.41 6.51 7.58
CA VAL A 105 3.79 6.39 6.16
C VAL A 105 5.31 6.52 6.00
N ALA A 106 5.95 7.40 6.76
CA ALA A 106 7.41 7.51 6.81
C ALA A 106 8.07 6.29 7.47
N LEU A 107 7.42 5.62 8.42
CA LEU A 107 7.91 4.37 9.02
C LEU A 107 7.90 3.22 8.01
N LEU A 108 6.77 2.98 7.33
CA LEU A 108 6.64 1.93 6.32
C LEU A 108 7.72 2.08 5.23
N ARG A 109 7.97 3.32 4.79
CA ARG A 109 9.10 3.70 3.91
C ARG A 109 10.46 3.28 4.47
N ARG A 110 10.79 3.70 5.71
CA ARG A 110 12.08 3.36 6.36
C ARG A 110 12.27 1.85 6.50
N LEU A 111 11.21 1.14 6.87
CA LEU A 111 11.21 -0.31 7.07
C LEU A 111 11.14 -1.10 5.75
N LYS A 112 10.88 -0.46 4.62
CA LYS A 112 10.63 -1.09 3.30
C LYS A 112 9.50 -2.12 3.38
N VAL A 113 8.34 -1.67 3.84
CA VAL A 113 7.12 -2.48 3.95
C VAL A 113 6.14 -2.01 2.88
N PRO A 114 5.97 -2.77 1.78
CA PRO A 114 4.92 -2.47 0.81
C PRO A 114 3.54 -2.68 1.44
N SER A 115 2.56 -1.85 1.07
CA SER A 115 1.22 -1.87 1.69
C SER A 115 0.15 -1.28 0.78
N THR A 116 -1.09 -1.75 0.92
CA THR A 116 -2.26 -1.18 0.24
C THR A 116 -3.05 -0.31 1.22
N VAL A 117 -3.25 0.96 0.87
CA VAL A 117 -3.99 1.95 1.68
C VAL A 117 -5.41 2.07 1.12
N PHE A 118 -6.42 1.71 1.90
CA PHE A 118 -7.83 1.90 1.52
C PHE A 118 -8.25 3.31 1.92
N MET A 119 -8.23 4.22 0.95
CA MET A 119 -8.38 5.65 1.21
C MET A 119 -9.83 6.10 1.07
N THR A 120 -10.31 6.91 2.00
CA THR A 120 -11.60 7.57 1.83
C THR A 120 -11.49 8.78 0.89
N GLY A 121 -12.52 9.01 0.08
CA GLY A 121 -12.57 10.15 -0.83
C GLY A 121 -12.51 11.49 -0.10
N ARG A 122 -13.10 11.60 1.09
CA ARG A 122 -13.00 12.79 1.95
C ARG A 122 -11.57 13.03 2.42
N TRP A 123 -10.87 12.01 2.92
CA TRP A 123 -9.46 12.13 3.35
C TRP A 123 -8.55 12.61 2.21
N ALA A 124 -8.79 12.13 0.98
CA ALA A 124 -8.04 12.57 -0.20
C ALA A 124 -8.33 14.02 -0.64
N GLU A 125 -9.49 14.59 -0.30
CA GLU A 125 -9.79 16.02 -0.50
C GLU A 125 -9.26 16.90 0.66
N GLU A 126 -9.11 16.37 1.87
CA GLU A 126 -8.50 17.05 3.03
C GLU A 126 -6.96 17.10 2.96
N TYR A 127 -6.33 15.96 2.61
CA TYR A 127 -4.87 15.80 2.58
C TYR A 127 -4.33 15.50 1.16
N PRO A 128 -4.66 16.29 0.11
CA PRO A 128 -4.37 15.95 -1.29
C PRO A 128 -2.87 15.81 -1.56
N ALA A 129 -2.02 16.57 -0.85
CA ALA A 129 -0.56 16.43 -0.96
C ALA A 129 -0.06 15.06 -0.47
N GLN A 130 -0.70 14.48 0.56
CA GLN A 130 -0.35 13.15 1.07
C GLN A 130 -0.98 12.04 0.23
N ALA A 131 -2.24 12.19 -0.20
CA ALA A 131 -2.89 11.28 -1.14
C ALA A 131 -2.06 11.14 -2.43
N LYS A 132 -1.51 12.25 -2.92
CA LYS A 132 -0.52 12.26 -4.01
C LYS A 132 0.77 11.53 -3.62
N ALA A 133 1.38 11.89 -2.49
CA ALA A 133 2.68 11.36 -2.08
C ALA A 133 2.66 9.85 -1.75
N ILE A 134 1.52 9.30 -1.31
CA ILE A 134 1.29 7.85 -1.20
C ILE A 134 1.05 7.29 -2.61
N GLY A 135 0.12 7.88 -3.36
CA GLY A 135 -0.29 7.41 -4.68
C GLY A 135 0.73 7.52 -5.80
N THR A 136 1.91 8.11 -5.59
CA THR A 136 3.04 8.12 -6.55
C THR A 136 4.27 7.35 -6.06
N ASP A 137 4.20 6.68 -4.91
CA ASP A 137 5.29 5.91 -4.33
C ASP A 137 5.10 4.41 -4.63
N PRO A 138 6.06 3.73 -5.30
CA PRO A 138 5.91 2.33 -5.69
C PRO A 138 5.79 1.34 -4.52
N MET A 139 6.07 1.78 -3.29
CA MET A 139 5.83 0.99 -2.08
C MET A 139 4.34 0.88 -1.74
N PHE A 140 3.51 1.82 -2.20
CA PHE A 140 2.09 1.90 -1.82
C PHE A 140 1.13 1.78 -3.01
N GLU A 141 -0.02 1.22 -2.70
CA GLU A 141 -1.24 1.28 -3.52
C GLU A 141 -2.31 2.11 -2.80
N ILE A 142 -3.17 2.75 -3.58
CA ILE A 142 -4.40 3.37 -3.07
C ILE A 142 -5.61 2.60 -3.61
N ALA A 143 -6.31 1.95 -2.69
CA ALA A 143 -7.62 1.35 -2.89
C ALA A 143 -8.73 2.29 -2.39
N ASN A 144 -9.98 1.97 -2.68
CA ASN A 144 -11.14 2.82 -2.42
C ASN A 144 -11.84 2.43 -1.10
N HIS A 145 -12.11 3.40 -0.22
CA HIS A 145 -12.83 3.17 1.04
C HIS A 145 -14.13 4.00 1.14
N SER A 146 -14.83 4.16 0.01
CA SER A 146 -15.96 5.08 -0.20
C SER A 146 -15.54 6.56 -0.14
N TYR A 147 -16.45 7.49 -0.42
CA TYR A 147 -16.16 8.91 -0.23
C TYR A 147 -16.38 9.35 1.23
N SER A 148 -17.51 8.94 1.81
CA SER A 148 -18.04 9.47 3.09
C SER A 148 -17.67 8.67 4.34
N HIS A 149 -17.05 7.49 4.19
CA HIS A 149 -16.82 6.53 5.28
C HIS A 149 -18.12 6.12 6.00
N TYR A 150 -19.22 6.06 5.26
CA TYR A 150 -20.53 5.59 5.75
C TYR A 150 -20.69 4.09 5.41
N ALA A 151 -21.36 3.35 6.29
CA ALA A 151 -21.56 1.91 6.17
C ALA A 151 -22.54 1.56 5.03
N PHE A 152 -22.39 0.38 4.43
CA PHE A 152 -23.23 -0.08 3.33
C PHE A 152 -24.33 -1.06 3.79
N SER A 153 -24.23 -1.57 5.01
CA SER A 153 -25.32 -2.21 5.76
C SER A 153 -25.44 -1.63 7.17
N SER A 154 -26.44 -2.07 7.94
CA SER A 154 -26.75 -1.55 9.27
C SER A 154 -27.28 -2.66 10.18
N PRO A 155 -26.95 -2.69 11.49
CA PRO A 155 -26.08 -1.76 12.21
C PRO A 155 -24.60 -1.92 11.85
N CYS A 156 -23.81 -0.86 12.05
CA CYS A 156 -22.35 -0.88 11.82
C CYS A 156 -21.62 0.15 12.70
N TYR A 157 -21.17 -0.24 13.90
CA TYR A 157 -20.27 0.54 14.77
C TYR A 157 -20.59 2.05 14.98
N GLY A 158 -21.86 2.45 14.84
CA GLY A 158 -22.29 3.85 14.92
C GLY A 158 -22.12 4.68 13.64
N LEU A 159 -21.59 4.12 12.56
CA LEU A 159 -21.48 4.79 11.27
C LEU A 159 -22.87 5.11 10.66
N PRO A 160 -23.06 6.29 10.05
CA PRO A 160 -24.20 6.55 9.17
C PRO A 160 -24.22 5.58 7.97
N VAL A 161 -25.38 5.44 7.32
CA VAL A 161 -25.60 4.41 6.28
C VAL A 161 -25.76 5.04 4.90
N VAL A 162 -25.08 4.51 3.90
CA VAL A 162 -25.20 4.93 2.49
C VAL A 162 -26.56 4.48 1.94
N GLY A 163 -27.39 5.44 1.50
CA GLY A 163 -28.64 5.14 0.80
C GLY A 163 -28.37 4.34 -0.49
N ARG A 164 -29.17 3.30 -0.76
CA ARG A 164 -28.89 2.28 -1.80
C ARG A 164 -28.55 2.86 -3.18
N ALA A 165 -29.25 3.90 -3.64
CA ALA A 165 -29.00 4.58 -4.91
C ALA A 165 -27.76 5.51 -4.94
N ALA A 166 -27.03 5.63 -3.82
CA ALA A 166 -25.78 6.39 -3.71
C ALA A 166 -24.52 5.50 -3.67
N MET A 167 -24.67 4.19 -3.48
CA MET A 167 -23.56 3.25 -3.23
C MET A 167 -22.47 3.29 -4.31
N ALA A 168 -22.83 3.21 -5.59
CA ALA A 168 -21.85 3.33 -6.69
C ALA A 168 -21.18 4.72 -6.74
N ARG A 169 -21.96 5.79 -6.51
CA ARG A 169 -21.49 7.18 -6.54
C ARG A 169 -20.43 7.46 -5.47
N GLU A 170 -20.46 6.78 -4.34
CA GLU A 170 -19.43 6.91 -3.31
C GLU A 170 -18.06 6.42 -3.79
N LEU A 171 -18.00 5.33 -4.58
CA LEU A 171 -16.76 4.87 -5.20
C LEU A 171 -16.30 5.83 -6.28
N GLU A 172 -17.21 6.27 -7.16
CA GLU A 172 -16.92 7.22 -8.24
C GLU A 172 -16.32 8.53 -7.71
N ARG A 173 -16.89 9.07 -6.62
CA ARG A 173 -16.42 10.28 -5.95
C ARG A 173 -15.04 10.08 -5.33
N ALA A 174 -14.79 8.97 -4.65
CA ALA A 174 -13.47 8.67 -4.07
C ALA A 174 -12.39 8.49 -5.15
N PHE A 175 -12.65 7.71 -6.20
CA PHE A 175 -11.74 7.61 -7.35
C PHE A 175 -11.52 8.97 -8.05
N SER A 176 -12.54 9.86 -8.05
CA SER A 176 -12.38 11.23 -8.55
C SER A 176 -11.47 12.08 -7.65
N ALA A 177 -11.59 11.97 -6.33
CA ALA A 177 -10.70 12.63 -5.37
C ALA A 177 -9.23 12.20 -5.55
N PHE A 178 -8.96 10.89 -5.69
CA PHE A 178 -7.59 10.39 -5.91
C PHE A 178 -6.99 10.93 -7.22
N ARG A 179 -7.79 11.01 -8.30
CA ARG A 179 -7.38 11.61 -9.58
C ARG A 179 -7.10 13.11 -9.44
N LYS A 180 -7.92 13.87 -8.71
CA LYS A 180 -7.71 15.30 -8.44
C LYS A 180 -6.42 15.55 -7.64
N ALA A 181 -6.15 14.72 -6.62
CA ALA A 181 -4.90 14.77 -5.86
C ALA A 181 -3.67 14.43 -6.73
N GLY A 182 -3.86 13.64 -7.79
CA GLY A 182 -2.80 13.22 -8.70
C GLY A 182 -2.13 11.89 -8.32
N ALA A 183 -2.82 11.06 -7.53
CA ALA A 183 -2.43 9.67 -7.30
C ALA A 183 -2.44 8.87 -8.61
N ARG A 184 -1.53 7.89 -8.72
CA ARG A 184 -1.29 7.07 -9.91
C ARG A 184 -1.38 5.57 -9.63
N ASN A 185 -0.88 5.12 -8.49
CA ASN A 185 -0.91 3.73 -8.01
C ASN A 185 -2.29 3.37 -7.44
N VAL A 186 -3.36 3.76 -8.16
CA VAL A 186 -4.75 3.52 -7.75
C VAL A 186 -5.20 2.17 -8.29
N VAL A 187 -5.59 1.28 -7.39
CA VAL A 187 -5.99 -0.09 -7.72
C VAL A 187 -7.52 -0.22 -7.75
N PRO A 188 -8.09 -1.13 -8.58
CA PRO A 188 -9.53 -1.39 -8.66
C PRO A 188 -10.04 -2.22 -7.48
N TYR A 189 -9.60 -1.90 -6.26
CA TYR A 189 -10.03 -2.52 -5.02
C TYR A 189 -10.89 -1.58 -4.21
N PHE A 190 -11.80 -2.16 -3.45
CA PHE A 190 -12.68 -1.44 -2.55
C PHE A 190 -12.77 -2.18 -1.21
N ARG A 191 -12.91 -1.45 -0.10
CA ARG A 191 -13.19 -2.02 1.22
C ARG A 191 -14.40 -1.31 1.81
N PHE A 192 -15.31 -2.05 2.44
CA PHE A 192 -16.49 -1.47 3.06
C PHE A 192 -16.11 -0.79 4.39
N PRO A 193 -16.54 0.46 4.65
CA PRO A 193 -16.40 1.10 5.96
C PRO A 193 -16.93 0.21 7.10
N GLY A 194 -16.10 -0.01 8.12
CA GLY A 194 -16.35 -0.95 9.21
C GLY A 194 -16.52 -2.43 8.81
N GLY A 195 -16.25 -2.78 7.54
CA GLY A 195 -16.51 -4.10 6.96
C GLY A 195 -18.00 -4.43 6.74
N CYS A 196 -18.89 -3.45 6.89
CA CYS A 196 -20.33 -3.69 6.92
C CYS A 196 -20.98 -3.55 5.53
N TYR A 197 -21.32 -4.70 4.94
CA TYR A 197 -22.07 -4.79 3.68
C TYR A 197 -23.21 -5.80 3.74
N ASP A 198 -24.01 -5.84 2.68
CA ASP A 198 -25.03 -6.84 2.45
C ASP A 198 -25.05 -7.28 0.97
N ASP A 199 -25.94 -8.21 0.68
CA ASP A 199 -26.24 -8.73 -0.65
C ASP A 199 -26.68 -7.62 -1.65
N THR A 200 -27.24 -6.52 -1.14
CA THR A 200 -27.60 -5.33 -1.94
C THR A 200 -26.37 -4.53 -2.32
N ALA A 201 -25.48 -4.25 -1.37
CA ALA A 201 -24.26 -3.50 -1.59
C ALA A 201 -23.36 -4.18 -2.63
N LEU A 202 -23.19 -5.51 -2.55
CA LEU A 202 -22.45 -6.27 -3.55
C LEU A 202 -23.08 -6.22 -4.95
N ARG A 203 -24.39 -6.04 -5.09
CA ARG A 203 -25.04 -5.80 -6.39
C ARG A 203 -24.90 -4.35 -6.86
N ALA A 204 -25.00 -3.39 -5.94
CA ALA A 204 -24.90 -1.97 -6.25
C ALA A 204 -23.48 -1.54 -6.69
N LEU A 205 -22.45 -2.26 -6.24
CA LEU A 205 -21.05 -2.01 -6.62
C LEU A 205 -20.56 -2.79 -7.85
N ALA A 206 -21.32 -3.78 -8.34
CA ALA A 206 -20.91 -4.59 -9.48
C ALA A 206 -20.56 -3.79 -10.75
N PRO A 207 -21.31 -2.72 -11.14
CA PRO A 207 -20.96 -1.90 -12.30
C PRO A 207 -19.61 -1.16 -12.18
N ALA A 208 -19.08 -0.98 -10.97
CA ALA A 208 -17.78 -0.34 -10.76
C ALA A 208 -16.59 -1.25 -11.11
N ASN A 209 -16.82 -2.55 -11.37
CA ASN A 209 -15.79 -3.54 -11.73
C ASN A 209 -14.62 -3.61 -10.72
N VAL A 210 -14.89 -3.33 -9.44
CA VAL A 210 -13.93 -3.47 -8.34
C VAL A 210 -13.97 -4.88 -7.75
N THR A 211 -12.86 -5.30 -7.15
CA THR A 211 -12.86 -6.41 -6.18
C THR A 211 -13.01 -5.82 -4.77
N ALA A 212 -13.97 -6.30 -3.99
CA ALA A 212 -14.04 -5.96 -2.57
C ALA A 212 -12.94 -6.72 -1.81
N VAL A 213 -12.29 -6.09 -0.84
CA VAL A 213 -11.15 -6.67 -0.10
C VAL A 213 -11.34 -6.45 1.39
N GLN A 214 -11.54 -7.55 2.11
CA GLN A 214 -11.71 -7.55 3.56
C GLN A 214 -10.38 -7.96 4.21
N TRP A 215 -10.40 -8.79 5.26
CA TRP A 215 -9.24 -9.16 6.07
C TRP A 215 -9.52 -10.47 6.83
N ASP A 216 -8.47 -11.14 7.31
CA ASP A 216 -8.60 -12.25 8.26
C ASP A 216 -7.98 -11.94 9.65
N VAL A 217 -7.17 -10.88 9.75
CA VAL A 217 -6.58 -10.41 11.01
C VAL A 217 -7.02 -8.98 11.31
N VAL A 218 -7.78 -8.80 12.38
CA VAL A 218 -8.11 -7.48 12.95
C VAL A 218 -7.04 -7.13 13.99
N SER A 219 -6.29 -6.06 13.74
CA SER A 219 -5.24 -5.58 14.66
C SER A 219 -5.76 -4.99 15.97
N GLY A 220 -7.00 -4.50 15.99
CA GLY A 220 -7.59 -3.82 17.14
C GLY A 220 -7.03 -2.42 17.40
N ASP A 221 -6.33 -1.81 16.44
CA ASP A 221 -5.69 -0.49 16.60
C ASP A 221 -6.68 0.69 16.65
N ALA A 222 -7.90 0.50 16.16
CA ALA A 222 -9.00 1.46 16.27
C ALA A 222 -9.31 1.79 17.74
N PHE A 223 -9.09 3.06 18.09
CA PHE A 223 -9.18 3.69 19.41
C PHE A 223 -8.22 3.14 20.47
N ALA A 224 -7.26 2.27 20.08
CA ALA A 224 -6.25 1.75 20.99
C ALA A 224 -5.15 2.77 21.29
N THR A 225 -4.77 2.85 22.56
CA THR A 225 -3.63 3.62 23.07
C THR A 225 -2.44 2.72 23.45
N ASP A 226 -2.67 1.42 23.61
CA ASP A 226 -1.66 0.40 23.86
C ASP A 226 -1.15 -0.18 22.53
N ALA A 227 0.12 0.07 22.23
CA ALA A 227 0.75 -0.39 21.00
C ALA A 227 1.25 -1.84 21.06
N ASP A 228 1.49 -2.36 22.26
CA ASP A 228 1.98 -3.72 22.47
C ASP A 228 0.84 -4.73 22.40
N ALA A 229 -0.32 -4.40 22.97
CA ALA A 229 -1.55 -5.19 22.80
C ALA A 229 -1.97 -5.30 21.32
N VAL A 230 -1.88 -4.21 20.55
CA VAL A 230 -2.14 -4.21 19.10
C VAL A 230 -1.10 -5.05 18.34
N ALA A 231 0.17 -4.98 18.73
CA ALA A 231 1.21 -5.78 18.11
C ALA A 231 1.01 -7.29 18.36
N GLU A 232 0.67 -7.68 19.59
CA GLU A 232 0.41 -9.07 19.97
C GLU A 232 -0.82 -9.63 19.26
N GLN A 233 -1.92 -8.88 19.22
CA GLN A 233 -3.14 -9.21 18.48
C GLN A 233 -2.87 -9.49 16.98
N VAL A 234 -1.99 -8.72 16.33
CA VAL A 234 -1.56 -8.99 14.95
C VAL A 234 -0.63 -10.21 14.87
N LEU A 235 0.37 -10.28 15.76
CA LEU A 235 1.40 -11.33 15.73
C LEU A 235 0.82 -12.73 15.98
N ASP A 236 -0.23 -12.86 16.79
CA ASP A 236 -0.88 -14.15 17.06
C ASP A 236 -1.96 -14.51 16.02
N GLY A 237 -2.53 -13.50 15.34
CA GLY A 237 -3.47 -13.71 14.23
C GLY A 237 -2.81 -14.14 12.91
N VAL A 238 -1.64 -13.57 12.57
CA VAL A 238 -1.03 -13.69 11.24
C VAL A 238 -0.61 -15.12 10.86
N ARG A 239 -1.06 -15.52 9.67
CA ARG A 239 -0.74 -16.80 8.99
C ARG A 239 -0.19 -16.51 7.58
N PRO A 240 0.41 -17.49 6.89
CA PRO A 240 0.77 -17.32 5.48
C PRO A 240 -0.45 -16.92 4.65
N GLY A 241 -0.32 -15.83 3.89
CA GLY A 241 -1.39 -15.23 3.11
C GLY A 241 -2.29 -14.24 3.85
N SER A 242 -2.04 -13.91 5.13
CA SER A 242 -2.96 -13.05 5.89
C SER A 242 -3.04 -11.62 5.37
N LEU A 243 -4.27 -11.09 5.39
CA LEU A 243 -4.64 -9.69 5.21
C LEU A 243 -4.89 -9.10 6.60
N VAL A 244 -4.01 -8.21 7.04
CA VAL A 244 -4.15 -7.48 8.31
C VAL A 244 -4.81 -6.14 8.06
N VAL A 245 -5.93 -5.86 8.73
CA VAL A 245 -6.52 -4.51 8.78
C VAL A 245 -5.94 -3.72 9.96
N MET A 246 -5.45 -2.53 9.63
CA MET A 246 -4.96 -1.47 10.52
C MET A 246 -5.48 -0.13 9.96
N HIS A 247 -5.28 0.98 10.67
CA HIS A 247 -5.73 2.30 10.23
C HIS A 247 -4.55 3.28 10.17
N CYS A 248 -4.57 4.24 9.24
CA CYS A 248 -3.61 5.35 9.21
C CYS A 248 -4.23 6.70 9.63
N THR A 249 -5.39 6.65 10.28
CA THR A 249 -6.09 7.81 10.85
C THR A 249 -5.62 8.12 12.26
N ARG A 250 -4.68 9.05 12.41
CA ARG A 250 -3.97 9.32 13.67
C ARG A 250 -4.88 9.62 14.88
N SER A 251 -5.98 10.35 14.70
CA SER A 251 -6.92 10.64 15.81
C SER A 251 -7.82 9.47 16.19
N ALA A 252 -8.00 8.50 15.28
CA ALA A 252 -8.79 7.29 15.50
C ALA A 252 -7.95 6.07 15.87
N ALA A 253 -6.66 6.02 15.50
CA ALA A 253 -5.74 4.92 15.77
C ALA A 253 -4.33 5.48 16.10
N PRO A 254 -4.12 6.03 17.31
CA PRO A 254 -2.86 6.69 17.67
C PRO A 254 -1.71 5.69 17.91
N ALA A 255 -2.01 4.44 18.29
CA ALA A 255 -1.01 3.42 18.60
C ALA A 255 -0.36 2.78 17.35
N THR A 256 -0.95 2.90 16.16
CA THR A 256 -0.58 2.08 14.98
C THR A 256 0.87 2.21 14.54
N GLU A 257 1.47 3.41 14.60
CA GLU A 257 2.90 3.56 14.26
C GLU A 257 3.78 2.74 15.23
N ALA A 258 3.51 2.84 16.53
CA ALA A 258 4.28 2.12 17.55
C ALA A 258 4.08 0.61 17.42
N ALA A 259 2.86 0.14 17.15
CA ALA A 259 2.60 -1.28 16.90
C ALA A 259 3.35 -1.79 15.67
N VAL A 260 3.36 -1.03 14.56
CA VAL A 260 4.09 -1.38 13.33
C VAL A 260 5.61 -1.45 13.54
N ARG A 261 6.18 -0.70 14.49
CA ARG A 261 7.60 -0.80 14.88
C ARG A 261 7.95 -2.17 15.50
N ARG A 262 6.98 -2.85 16.11
CA ARG A 262 7.11 -4.19 16.71
C ARG A 262 6.67 -5.31 15.74
N ILE A 263 5.52 -5.17 15.09
CA ILE A 263 4.97 -6.16 14.14
C ILE A 263 5.96 -6.50 13.01
N VAL A 264 6.64 -5.50 12.44
CA VAL A 264 7.47 -5.68 11.23
C VAL A 264 8.75 -6.48 11.46
N PRO A 265 9.60 -6.20 12.46
CA PRO A 265 10.76 -7.05 12.77
C PRO A 265 10.36 -8.47 13.15
N GLU A 266 9.41 -8.66 14.08
CA GLU A 266 8.99 -9.99 14.54
C GLU A 266 8.42 -10.86 13.41
N LEU A 267 7.62 -10.31 12.50
CA LEU A 267 7.15 -11.07 11.34
C LEU A 267 8.30 -11.46 10.40
N ARG A 268 9.33 -10.61 10.23
CA ARG A 268 10.53 -10.94 9.45
C ARG A 268 11.37 -12.03 10.09
N GLU A 269 11.53 -12.02 11.41
CA GLU A 269 12.20 -13.10 12.16
C GLU A 269 11.43 -14.42 12.03
N ARG A 270 10.09 -14.36 12.09
CA ARG A 270 9.20 -15.49 11.79
C ARG A 270 9.23 -15.93 10.30
N GLY A 271 10.00 -15.23 9.45
CA GLY A 271 10.27 -15.57 8.06
C GLY A 271 9.27 -15.02 7.05
N TYR A 272 8.50 -13.97 7.38
CA TYR A 272 7.51 -13.39 6.47
C TYR A 272 8.06 -12.32 5.51
N ARG A 273 7.58 -12.35 4.26
CA ARG A 273 7.67 -11.28 3.26
C ARG A 273 6.42 -10.41 3.29
N PHE A 274 6.60 -9.09 3.33
CA PHE A 274 5.51 -8.14 3.18
C PHE A 274 5.16 -7.92 1.70
N VAL A 275 3.87 -7.86 1.39
CA VAL A 275 3.32 -7.68 0.03
C VAL A 275 2.13 -6.71 0.03
N LYS A 276 1.79 -6.16 -1.13
CA LYS A 276 0.49 -5.48 -1.35
C LYS A 276 -0.62 -6.50 -1.60
N VAL A 277 -1.87 -6.03 -1.59
CA VAL A 277 -3.06 -6.83 -1.94
C VAL A 277 -2.99 -7.38 -3.37
N SER A 278 -2.49 -6.58 -4.33
CA SER A 278 -2.30 -7.01 -5.72
C SER A 278 -1.35 -8.20 -5.84
N GLU A 279 -0.19 -8.10 -5.20
CA GLU A 279 0.84 -9.13 -5.14
C GLU A 279 0.29 -10.40 -4.47
N LEU A 280 -0.42 -10.28 -3.35
CA LEU A 280 -1.07 -11.42 -2.68
C LEU A 280 -2.10 -12.14 -3.57
N MET A 281 -2.88 -11.40 -4.37
CA MET A 281 -3.80 -11.98 -5.37
C MET A 281 -3.05 -12.67 -6.53
N GLU A 282 -1.93 -12.13 -7.01
CA GLU A 282 -1.09 -12.80 -8.02
C GLU A 282 -0.49 -14.12 -7.47
N GLU A 283 -0.05 -14.15 -6.21
CA GLU A 283 0.50 -15.36 -5.57
C GLU A 283 -0.58 -16.44 -5.36
N GLU A 284 -1.77 -16.12 -4.83
CA GLU A 284 -2.85 -17.10 -4.67
C GLU A 284 -3.29 -17.71 -6.01
N SER A 285 -3.51 -16.87 -7.03
CA SER A 285 -3.89 -17.35 -8.37
C SER A 285 -2.79 -18.20 -9.04
N SER A 286 -1.52 -17.86 -8.82
CA SER A 286 -0.38 -18.64 -9.30
C SER A 286 -0.21 -19.96 -8.53
N GLY A 287 -0.63 -20.00 -7.27
CA GLY A 287 -0.68 -21.21 -6.45
C GLY A 287 -1.80 -22.17 -6.85
N GLU A 288 -2.97 -21.64 -7.21
CA GLU A 288 -4.12 -22.43 -7.69
C GLU A 288 -3.84 -23.06 -9.07
N LEU A 289 -3.01 -22.42 -9.92
CA LEU A 289 -2.49 -23.00 -11.18
C LEU A 289 -1.37 -24.05 -11.01
N ARG A 290 -0.90 -24.31 -9.78
CA ARG A 290 0.21 -25.25 -9.48
C ARG A 290 -0.23 -26.50 -8.70
N LYS A 291 -1.54 -26.71 -8.54
CA LYS A 291 -2.13 -27.86 -7.82
C LYS A 291 -3.00 -28.70 -8.74
#